data_AF-A0A5R8U994-F1
#
_entry.id   AF-A0A5R8U994-F1
#
_cell.length_a   1.000
_cell.length_b   1.000
_cell.length_c   1.000
_cell.angle_alpha   90.00
_cell.angle_beta   90.00
_cell.angle_gamma   90.00
#
_symmetry.space_group_name_H-M   'P 1'
#
loop_
_entity.id
_entity.type
_entity.pdbx_description
1 polymer ?
#
loop_
_entity_poly.entity_id
_entity_poly.type
_entity_poly.pdbx_seq_one_letter_code
_entity_poly.pdbx_strand_id
1 'polypeptide(L)'
;MKDFLKSLYEDYNGMYSELIDQMNRERTTCRWGYGVMPAFSIEPYASELLGYKPGRMLKNNSTPGVNKQCYYVDEQNRIIEKITYASHRKKDNEWIVYRNFYIYRENTILELLYSSTFENSKNTGLNKIVFINIENNLIKNKYTFMYDGEYSEVDYIYNNDKIMKIYEKVWSSFYFERTYLIESNDPLIINECLGNGGNIRIYPT
;
A
#
# COMPACT_ATOMS: atom_id res chain seq x y z
N MET A 1 -7.59 -7.00 -17.26
CA MET A 1 -6.72 -6.67 -16.12
C MET A 1 -7.03 -7.53 -14.90
N LYS A 2 -8.30 -7.67 -14.47
CA LYS A 2 -8.69 -8.60 -13.39
C LYS A 2 -8.10 -10.02 -13.52
N ASP A 3 -8.27 -10.68 -14.67
CA ASP A 3 -7.74 -12.04 -14.88
C ASP A 3 -6.22 -12.12 -14.82
N PHE A 4 -5.54 -11.07 -15.28
CA PHE A 4 -4.09 -10.95 -15.18
C PHE A 4 -3.63 -10.88 -13.71
N LEU A 5 -4.28 -10.05 -12.88
CA LEU A 5 -3.98 -10.00 -11.45
C LEU A 5 -4.31 -11.29 -10.73
N LYS A 6 -5.38 -11.98 -11.14
CA LYS A 6 -5.73 -13.29 -10.61
C LYS A 6 -4.62 -14.31 -10.90
N SER A 7 -4.10 -14.34 -12.12
CA SER A 7 -2.95 -15.19 -12.48
C SER A 7 -1.73 -14.85 -11.62
N LEU A 8 -1.39 -13.56 -11.48
CA LEU A 8 -0.27 -13.15 -10.61
C LEU A 8 -0.51 -13.53 -9.15
N TYR A 9 -1.74 -13.40 -8.65
CA TYR A 9 -2.09 -13.81 -7.30
C TYR A 9 -1.82 -15.30 -7.10
N GLU A 10 -2.23 -16.16 -8.04
CA GLU A 10 -1.98 -17.60 -8.00
C GLU A 10 -0.48 -17.92 -8.02
N ASP A 11 0.31 -17.22 -8.85
CA ASP A 11 1.76 -17.36 -8.93
C ASP A 11 2.45 -17.00 -7.60
N TYR A 12 2.06 -15.89 -6.98
CA TYR A 12 2.72 -15.37 -5.77
C TYR A 12 2.15 -15.94 -4.46
N ASN A 13 0.98 -16.57 -4.44
CA ASN A 13 0.35 -17.02 -3.19
C ASN A 13 1.23 -17.97 -2.36
N GLY A 14 2.03 -18.81 -3.01
CA GLY A 14 2.97 -19.74 -2.36
C GLY A 14 4.38 -19.19 -2.11
N MET A 15 4.70 -17.97 -2.55
CA MET A 15 6.09 -17.48 -2.63
C MET A 15 6.59 -16.74 -1.38
N TYR A 16 5.87 -16.82 -0.25
CA TYR A 16 6.17 -15.99 0.91
C TYR A 16 7.59 -16.19 1.47
N SER A 17 8.04 -17.45 1.56
CA SER A 17 9.39 -17.75 2.07
C SER A 17 10.47 -17.24 1.11
N GLU A 18 10.28 -17.49 -0.18
CA GLU A 18 11.19 -17.11 -1.26
C GLU A 18 11.34 -15.60 -1.34
N LEU A 19 10.26 -14.84 -1.17
CA LEU A 19 10.27 -13.38 -1.13
C LEU A 19 11.04 -12.87 0.08
N ILE A 20 10.84 -13.44 1.28
CA ILE A 20 11.63 -13.05 2.45
C ILE A 20 13.12 -13.27 2.18
N ASP A 21 13.48 -14.42 1.61
CA ASP A 21 14.88 -14.74 1.32
C ASP A 21 15.46 -13.82 0.25
N GLN A 22 14.66 -13.44 -0.75
CA GLN A 22 15.02 -12.44 -1.74
C GLN A 22 15.26 -11.06 -1.11
N MET A 23 14.31 -10.54 -0.33
CA MET A 23 14.44 -9.23 0.31
C MET A 23 15.63 -9.20 1.27
N ASN A 24 15.92 -10.30 1.97
CA ASN A 24 17.09 -10.39 2.85
C ASN A 24 18.42 -10.25 2.10
N ARG A 25 18.48 -10.69 0.83
CA ARG A 25 19.66 -10.53 -0.03
C ARG A 25 19.78 -9.12 -0.60
N GLU A 26 18.65 -8.48 -0.90
CA GLU A 26 18.60 -7.17 -1.58
C GLU A 26 18.61 -5.97 -0.62
N ARG A 27 18.17 -6.16 0.64
CA ARG A 27 18.06 -5.06 1.60
C ARG A 27 19.42 -4.56 2.06
N THR A 28 19.55 -3.24 2.15
CA THR A 28 20.77 -2.57 2.62
C THR A 28 20.58 -1.94 4.00
N THR A 29 19.39 -1.37 4.28
CA THR A 29 19.09 -0.74 5.57
C THR A 29 17.60 -0.83 5.92
N CYS A 30 17.25 -0.64 7.19
CA CYS A 30 15.87 -0.47 7.65
C CYS A 30 15.65 0.95 8.15
N ARG A 31 14.51 1.52 7.76
CA ARG A 31 13.94 2.76 8.31
C ARG A 31 12.72 2.42 9.13
N TRP A 32 12.45 3.19 10.18
CA TRP A 32 11.29 2.96 11.04
C TRP A 32 10.23 4.03 10.83
N GLY A 33 8.96 3.63 10.87
CA GLY A 33 7.82 4.54 10.92
C GLY A 33 6.98 4.33 12.17
N TYR A 34 6.17 5.35 12.46
CA TYR A 34 5.18 5.31 13.51
C TYR A 34 3.90 6.02 13.07
N GLY A 35 2.76 5.37 13.30
CA GLY A 35 1.44 5.89 13.01
C GLY A 35 0.41 4.78 12.89
N VAL A 36 -0.85 5.11 13.14
CA VAL A 36 -1.98 4.21 12.85
C VAL A 36 -2.01 3.92 11.35
N MET A 37 -1.86 4.98 10.54
CA MET A 37 -1.58 4.84 9.11
C MET A 37 -0.08 4.66 8.87
N PRO A 38 0.33 3.90 7.83
CA PRO A 38 1.73 3.78 7.46
C PRO A 38 2.38 5.14 7.17
N ALA A 39 3.68 5.28 7.49
CA ALA A 39 4.48 6.45 7.14
C ALA A 39 4.84 6.52 5.66
N PHE A 40 4.73 5.40 4.95
CA PHE A 40 4.95 5.30 3.52
C PHE A 40 3.82 4.51 2.88
N SER A 41 3.34 5.04 1.77
CA SER A 41 2.48 4.38 0.80
C SER A 41 3.09 4.61 -0.58
N ILE A 42 3.07 3.58 -1.41
CA ILE A 42 3.38 3.73 -2.83
C ILE A 42 2.25 4.47 -3.56
N GLU A 43 1.02 4.34 -3.07
CA GLU A 43 -0.16 4.95 -3.65
C GLU A 43 -0.29 6.40 -3.16
N PRO A 44 -0.51 7.38 -4.07
CA PRO A 44 -0.78 8.76 -3.69
C PRO A 44 -2.02 8.87 -2.80
N TYR A 45 -1.91 9.66 -1.73
CA TYR A 45 -2.99 9.99 -0.81
C TYR A 45 -3.70 8.80 -0.13
N ALA A 46 -3.02 7.65 0.02
CA ALA A 46 -3.64 6.43 0.57
C ALA A 46 -4.25 6.61 1.97
N SER A 47 -3.68 7.47 2.81
CA SER A 47 -4.21 7.73 4.15
C SER A 47 -5.30 8.80 4.11
N GLU A 48 -5.07 9.83 3.30
CA GLU A 48 -5.89 11.03 3.19
C GLU A 48 -7.23 10.73 2.52
N LEU A 49 -7.27 9.80 1.55
CA LEU A 49 -8.51 9.28 0.96
C LEU A 49 -9.39 8.52 1.98
N LEU A 50 -8.81 8.07 3.09
CA LEU A 50 -9.53 7.48 4.22
C LEU A 50 -9.87 8.52 5.30
N GLY A 51 -9.52 9.79 5.08
CA GLY A 51 -9.70 10.89 6.03
C GLY A 51 -8.67 10.95 7.15
N TYR A 52 -7.53 10.25 7.02
CA TYR A 52 -6.49 10.19 8.04
C TYR A 52 -5.19 10.85 7.57
N LYS A 53 -4.39 11.34 8.54
CA LYS A 53 -3.02 11.76 8.27
C LYS A 53 -2.12 10.52 8.13
N PRO A 54 -1.14 10.53 7.21
CA PRO A 54 -0.14 9.48 7.13
C PRO A 54 0.71 9.43 8.41
N GLY A 55 1.31 8.26 8.66
CA GLY A 55 2.31 8.13 9.72
C GLY A 55 3.56 8.95 9.43
N ARG A 56 4.52 8.93 10.35
CA ARG A 56 5.80 9.62 10.19
C ARG A 56 6.96 8.65 10.20
N MET A 57 7.94 8.90 9.34
CA MET A 57 9.25 8.25 9.44
C MET A 57 9.97 8.75 10.70
N LEU A 58 10.55 7.82 11.45
CA LEU A 58 11.35 8.10 12.63
C LEU A 58 12.77 8.48 12.23
N LYS A 59 13.36 9.42 12.97
CA LYS A 59 14.75 9.86 12.76
C LYS A 59 15.77 8.81 13.22
N ASN A 60 15.39 8.00 14.20
CA ASN A 60 16.24 7.00 14.83
C ASN A 60 15.63 5.61 14.66
N ASN A 61 16.48 4.59 14.80
CA ASN A 61 16.03 3.22 14.89
C ASN A 61 15.06 3.02 16.05
N SER A 62 14.19 2.04 15.88
CA SER A 62 13.21 1.65 16.87
C SER A 62 13.21 0.13 17.04
N THR A 63 12.55 -0.33 18.09
CA THR A 63 12.16 -1.73 18.28
C THR A 63 10.72 -1.96 17.79
N PRO A 64 10.32 -3.22 17.54
CA PRO A 64 8.93 -3.61 17.34
C PRO A 64 7.96 -2.98 18.34
N GLY A 65 6.73 -2.70 17.91
CA GLY A 65 5.73 -2.05 18.74
C GLY A 65 4.41 -1.80 18.01
N VAL A 66 3.32 -1.63 18.77
CA VAL A 66 2.02 -1.25 18.20
C VAL A 66 2.16 0.05 17.41
N ASN A 67 1.57 0.09 16.22
CA ASN A 67 1.64 1.23 15.28
C ASN A 67 3.05 1.56 14.79
N LYS A 68 4.00 0.62 14.90
CA LYS A 68 5.33 0.75 14.31
C LYS A 68 5.44 -0.08 13.04
N GLN A 69 6.22 0.43 12.12
CA GLN A 69 6.55 -0.23 10.87
C GLN A 69 8.07 -0.21 10.67
N CYS A 70 8.66 -1.30 10.17
CA CYS A 70 10.02 -1.29 9.61
C CYS A 70 9.91 -1.37 8.08
N TYR A 71 10.68 -0.52 7.41
CA TYR A 71 10.75 -0.41 5.96
C TYR A 71 12.17 -0.76 5.54
N TYR A 72 12.36 -1.91 4.90
CA TYR A 72 13.64 -2.26 4.30
C TYR A 72 13.78 -1.63 2.92
N VAL A 73 14.96 -1.11 2.64
CA VAL A 73 15.28 -0.48 1.36
C VAL A 73 16.42 -1.21 0.65
N ASP A 74 16.44 -1.12 -0.68
CA ASP A 74 17.52 -1.65 -1.52
C ASP A 74 18.67 -0.65 -1.71
N GLU A 75 19.64 -0.97 -2.58
CA GLU A 75 20.78 -0.11 -2.94
C GLU A 75 20.37 1.18 -3.67
N GLN A 76 19.22 1.19 -4.33
CA GLN A 76 18.64 2.38 -4.97
C GLN A 76 17.78 3.20 -4.00
N ASN A 77 17.80 2.84 -2.71
CA ASN A 77 17.04 3.48 -1.65
C ASN A 77 15.50 3.42 -1.86
N ARG A 78 15.02 2.39 -2.58
CA ARG A 78 13.59 2.08 -2.75
C ARG A 78 13.14 1.16 -1.64
N ILE A 79 11.93 1.37 -1.10
CA ILE A 79 11.35 0.46 -0.10
C ILE A 79 10.94 -0.84 -0.81
N ILE A 80 11.56 -1.96 -0.44
CA ILE A 80 11.30 -3.29 -1.03
C ILE A 80 10.47 -4.17 -0.10
N GLU A 81 10.47 -3.88 1.20
CA GLU A 81 9.65 -4.60 2.18
C GLU A 81 9.16 -3.65 3.26
N LYS A 82 7.90 -3.82 3.69
CA LYS A 82 7.33 -3.18 4.88
C LYS A 82 6.80 -4.26 5.81
N ILE A 83 7.24 -4.21 7.06
CA ILE A 83 6.71 -5.02 8.16
C ILE A 83 5.88 -4.12 9.07
N THR A 84 4.60 -4.45 9.25
CA THR A 84 3.70 -3.77 10.20
C THR A 84 3.49 -4.64 11.43
N TYR A 85 3.85 -4.12 12.60
CA TYR A 85 3.72 -4.84 13.88
C TYR A 85 2.31 -4.65 14.45
N ALA A 86 1.51 -5.72 14.43
CA ALA A 86 0.10 -5.65 14.79
C ALA A 86 -0.12 -5.87 16.30
N SER A 87 0.38 -6.97 16.84
CA SER A 87 0.24 -7.30 18.27
C SER A 87 1.35 -8.24 18.74
N HIS A 88 1.62 -8.23 20.06
CA HIS A 88 2.63 -9.07 20.67
C HIS A 88 1.99 -10.20 21.47
N ARG A 89 2.33 -11.44 21.14
CA ARG A 89 1.87 -12.63 21.86
C ARG A 89 2.84 -12.95 23.00
N LYS A 90 2.51 -12.49 24.21
CA LYS A 90 3.36 -12.67 25.41
C LYS A 90 3.75 -14.13 25.70
N LYS A 91 2.88 -15.10 25.40
CA LYS A 91 3.13 -16.53 25.68
C LYS A 91 4.35 -17.05 24.92
N ASP A 92 4.50 -16.64 23.67
CA ASP A 92 5.54 -17.14 22.77
C ASP A 92 6.65 -16.11 22.54
N ASN A 93 6.52 -14.93 23.17
CA ASN A 93 7.40 -13.79 23.02
C ASN A 93 7.65 -13.41 21.54
N GLU A 94 6.57 -13.38 20.77
CA GLU A 94 6.64 -13.17 19.33
C GLU A 94 5.59 -12.15 18.85
N TRP A 95 5.95 -11.40 17.81
CA TRP A 95 5.06 -10.45 17.16
C TRP A 95 4.24 -11.12 16.07
N ILE A 96 2.97 -10.73 15.97
CA ILE A 96 2.14 -10.93 14.79
C ILE A 96 2.36 -9.73 13.88
N VAL A 97 2.72 -10.00 12.64
CA VAL A 97 3.09 -9.00 11.64
C VAL A 97 2.31 -9.17 10.35
N TYR A 98 2.16 -8.06 9.63
CA TYR A 98 1.81 -8.05 8.20
C TYR A 98 3.05 -7.69 7.39
N ARG A 99 3.29 -8.38 6.28
CA ARG A 99 4.38 -8.05 5.36
C ARG A 99 3.83 -7.60 4.01
N ASN A 100 4.39 -6.51 3.50
CA ASN A 100 4.20 -6.04 2.14
C ASN A 100 5.54 -6.15 1.42
N PHE A 101 5.55 -6.73 0.24
CA PHE A 101 6.72 -6.77 -0.65
C PHE A 101 6.46 -5.87 -1.86
N TYR A 102 7.49 -5.16 -2.31
CA TYR A 102 7.44 -4.25 -3.44
C TYR A 102 8.44 -4.70 -4.51
N ILE A 103 7.94 -5.16 -5.65
CA ILE A 103 8.74 -5.62 -6.78
C ILE A 103 8.71 -4.55 -7.86
N TYR A 104 9.84 -3.91 -8.09
CA TYR A 104 10.01 -2.85 -9.09
C TYR A 104 10.42 -3.45 -10.43
N ARG A 105 9.73 -3.05 -11.50
CA ARG A 105 10.08 -3.36 -12.89
C ARG A 105 10.08 -2.07 -13.70
N GLU A 106 10.48 -2.14 -14.97
CA GLU A 106 10.37 -0.99 -15.86
C GLU A 106 8.91 -0.50 -15.92
N ASN A 107 8.71 0.77 -15.58
CA ASN A 107 7.40 1.45 -15.59
C ASN A 107 6.29 0.82 -14.74
N THR A 108 6.60 -0.16 -13.89
CA THR A 108 5.58 -0.88 -13.10
C THR A 108 6.09 -1.25 -11.71
N ILE A 109 5.16 -1.30 -10.75
CA ILE A 109 5.45 -1.80 -9.40
C ILE A 109 4.36 -2.78 -9.01
N LEU A 110 4.78 -3.92 -8.46
CA LEU A 110 3.90 -4.91 -7.86
C LEU A 110 4.02 -4.85 -6.34
N GLU A 111 2.94 -4.56 -5.63
CA GLU A 111 2.85 -4.71 -4.18
C GLU A 111 2.10 -6.01 -3.84
N LEU A 112 2.72 -6.82 -2.98
CA LEU A 112 2.17 -8.07 -2.47
C LEU A 112 1.94 -7.93 -0.98
N LEU A 113 0.68 -7.91 -0.54
CA LEU A 113 0.30 -7.87 0.88
C LEU A 113 -0.10 -9.28 1.33
N TYR A 114 0.68 -9.87 2.23
CA TYR A 114 0.39 -11.17 2.81
C TYR A 114 -0.45 -11.07 4.09
N SER A 115 -1.17 -12.15 4.39
CA SER A 115 -1.96 -12.29 5.61
C SER A 115 -1.07 -12.25 6.85
N SER A 116 -1.64 -11.86 7.99
CA SER A 116 -0.90 -11.77 9.25
C SER A 116 -0.30 -13.13 9.64
N THR A 117 0.93 -13.11 10.12
CA THR A 117 1.61 -14.30 10.62
C THR A 117 2.59 -13.93 11.72
N PHE A 118 3.17 -14.93 12.37
CA PHE A 118 4.25 -14.71 13.34
C PHE A 118 5.49 -14.16 12.64
N GLU A 119 6.23 -13.25 13.29
CA GLU A 119 7.37 -12.53 12.70
C GLU A 119 8.41 -13.47 12.07
N ASN A 120 8.67 -14.62 12.72
CA ASN A 120 9.63 -15.62 12.25
C ASN A 120 9.00 -16.71 11.37
N SER A 121 7.68 -16.65 11.12
CA SER A 121 7.02 -17.58 10.20
C SER A 121 7.53 -17.38 8.77
N LYS A 122 7.67 -18.49 8.06
CA LYS A 122 8.03 -18.57 6.64
C LYS A 122 6.84 -18.98 5.77
N ASN A 123 5.63 -19.03 6.32
CA ASN A 123 4.44 -19.39 5.56
C ASN A 123 3.23 -18.53 5.98
N THR A 124 2.56 -17.98 4.98
CA THR A 124 1.25 -17.33 5.07
C THR A 124 0.70 -17.14 3.65
N GLY A 125 -0.61 -17.00 3.51
CA GLY A 125 -1.26 -16.78 2.22
C GLY A 125 -1.19 -15.31 1.79
N LEU A 126 -1.17 -15.08 0.48
CA LEU A 126 -1.31 -13.74 -0.09
C LEU A 126 -2.72 -13.23 0.18
N ASN A 127 -2.86 -11.98 0.59
CA ASN A 127 -4.16 -11.38 0.89
C ASN A 127 -4.62 -10.42 -0.22
N LYS A 128 -3.66 -9.67 -0.78
CA LYS A 128 -3.92 -8.63 -1.77
C LYS A 128 -2.71 -8.43 -2.67
N ILE A 129 -2.96 -8.21 -3.95
CA ILE A 129 -1.96 -7.78 -4.93
C ILE A 129 -2.36 -6.41 -5.49
N VAL A 130 -1.40 -5.52 -5.64
CA VAL A 130 -1.57 -4.22 -6.30
C VAL A 130 -0.58 -4.12 -7.44
N PHE A 131 -1.07 -3.83 -8.63
CA PHE A 131 -0.25 -3.56 -9.80
C PHE A 131 -0.37 -2.09 -10.17
N ILE A 132 0.76 -1.40 -10.23
CA ILE A 132 0.84 0.04 -10.43
C ILE A 132 1.58 0.31 -11.74
N ASN A 133 0.98 1.12 -12.61
CA ASN A 133 1.65 1.61 -13.81
C ASN A 133 2.19 3.04 -13.59
N ILE A 134 3.40 3.25 -14.09
CA ILE A 134 4.13 4.51 -14.02
C ILE A 134 4.41 4.98 -15.45
N GLU A 135 4.15 6.25 -15.70
CA GLU A 135 4.48 6.90 -16.97
C GLU A 135 5.04 8.29 -16.65
N ASN A 136 6.17 8.65 -17.25
CA ASN A 136 6.88 9.90 -16.97
C ASN A 136 7.17 10.11 -15.47
N ASN A 137 7.56 9.04 -14.77
CA ASN A 137 7.79 9.01 -13.31
C ASN A 137 6.55 9.32 -12.44
N LEU A 138 5.35 9.31 -13.02
CA LEU A 138 4.09 9.53 -12.30
C LEU A 138 3.25 8.26 -12.32
N ILE A 139 2.63 7.94 -11.17
CA ILE A 139 1.68 6.82 -11.09
C ILE A 139 0.43 7.20 -11.88
N LYS A 140 0.12 6.46 -12.94
CA LYS A 140 -1.04 6.71 -13.80
C LYS A 140 -2.28 5.99 -13.34
N ASN A 141 -2.13 4.71 -13.03
CA ASN A 141 -3.20 3.90 -12.50
C ASN A 141 -2.66 2.79 -11.61
N LYS A 142 -3.57 2.25 -10.82
CA LYS A 142 -3.35 1.02 -10.07
C LYS A 142 -4.53 0.09 -10.22
N TYR A 143 -4.26 -1.18 -10.08
CA TYR A 143 -5.24 -2.24 -10.08
C TYR A 143 -5.02 -3.12 -8.86
N THR A 144 -6.08 -3.41 -8.12
CA THR A 144 -6.01 -4.23 -6.91
C THR A 144 -6.84 -5.49 -7.10
N PHE A 145 -6.32 -6.63 -6.66
CA PHE A 145 -7.08 -7.87 -6.54
C PHE A 145 -6.88 -8.46 -5.14
N MET A 146 -7.97 -8.85 -4.50
CA MET A 146 -8.00 -9.39 -3.13
C MET A 146 -8.30 -10.89 -3.15
N TYR A 147 -7.92 -11.59 -2.08
CA TYR A 147 -8.06 -13.05 -1.95
C TYR A 147 -9.50 -13.56 -2.09
N ASP A 148 -10.49 -12.72 -1.75
CA ASP A 148 -11.92 -13.00 -1.82
C ASP A 148 -12.54 -12.68 -3.20
N GLY A 149 -11.72 -12.23 -4.15
CA GLY A 149 -12.14 -11.92 -5.51
C GLY A 149 -12.58 -10.47 -5.73
N GLU A 150 -12.52 -9.62 -4.69
CA GLU A 150 -12.70 -8.18 -4.85
C GLU A 150 -11.63 -7.61 -5.79
N TYR A 151 -12.05 -6.66 -6.62
CA TYR A 151 -11.20 -6.03 -7.61
C TYR A 151 -11.44 -4.53 -7.64
N SER A 152 -10.39 -3.72 -7.78
CA SER A 152 -10.54 -2.29 -7.99
C SER A 152 -9.56 -1.73 -8.99
N GLU A 153 -9.97 -0.63 -9.62
CA GLU A 153 -9.19 0.16 -10.56
C GLU A 153 -9.16 1.60 -10.04
N VAL A 154 -7.99 2.23 -10.10
CA VAL A 154 -7.84 3.65 -9.77
C VAL A 154 -7.00 4.35 -10.82
N ASP A 155 -7.51 5.46 -11.34
CA ASP A 155 -6.83 6.34 -12.29
C ASP A 155 -6.51 7.69 -11.63
N TYR A 156 -5.30 8.18 -11.85
CA TYR A 156 -4.81 9.46 -11.34
C TYR A 156 -4.71 10.46 -12.49
N ILE A 157 -5.44 11.58 -12.38
CA ILE A 157 -5.45 12.64 -13.38
C ILE A 157 -4.60 13.80 -12.89
N TYR A 158 -3.68 14.23 -13.75
CA TYR A 158 -2.69 15.25 -13.43
C TYR A 158 -2.92 16.55 -14.20
N ASN A 159 -2.48 17.65 -13.61
CA ASN A 159 -2.25 18.94 -14.26
C ASN A 159 -0.91 19.49 -13.75
N ASN A 160 0.05 19.75 -14.63
CA ASN A 160 1.41 20.19 -14.27
C ASN A 160 2.03 19.33 -13.16
N ASP A 161 2.05 18.01 -13.35
CA ASP A 161 2.57 16.99 -12.42
C ASP A 161 1.89 16.93 -11.04
N LYS A 162 0.81 17.68 -10.82
CA LYS A 162 -0.02 17.59 -9.61
C LYS A 162 -1.27 16.79 -9.90
N ILE A 163 -1.61 15.87 -9.00
CA ILE A 163 -2.89 15.16 -9.06
C ILE A 163 -4.01 16.17 -8.78
N MET A 164 -4.96 16.23 -9.69
CA MET A 164 -6.16 17.06 -9.58
C MET A 164 -7.41 16.22 -9.32
N LYS A 165 -7.39 14.96 -9.76
CA LYS A 165 -8.54 14.07 -9.66
C LYS A 165 -8.10 12.62 -9.54
N ILE A 166 -8.85 11.85 -8.75
CA ILE A 166 -8.70 10.40 -8.65
C ILE A 166 -10.05 9.77 -8.96
N TYR A 167 -10.07 8.81 -9.88
CA TYR A 167 -11.24 7.99 -10.15
C TYR A 167 -10.99 6.60 -9.58
N GLU A 168 -11.98 6.05 -8.90
CA GLU A 168 -11.92 4.71 -8.32
C GLU A 168 -13.16 3.92 -8.73
N LYS A 169 -12.96 2.69 -9.17
CA LYS A 169 -14.01 1.71 -9.46
C LYS A 169 -13.76 0.46 -8.64
N VAL A 170 -14.78 -0.04 -7.97
CA VAL A 170 -14.66 -1.20 -7.08
C VAL A 170 -15.73 -2.22 -7.43
N TRP A 171 -15.29 -3.46 -7.67
CA TRP A 171 -16.12 -4.64 -7.84
C TRP A 171 -15.94 -5.52 -6.61
N SER A 172 -16.80 -5.31 -5.61
CA SER A 172 -16.93 -6.11 -4.40
C SER A 172 -18.30 -6.83 -4.40
N SER A 173 -18.94 -6.99 -3.24
CA SER A 173 -20.33 -7.46 -3.11
C SER A 173 -21.32 -6.63 -3.91
N PHE A 174 -21.01 -5.36 -4.15
CA PHE A 174 -21.68 -4.47 -5.07
C PHE A 174 -20.66 -3.64 -5.85
N TYR A 175 -21.05 -3.18 -7.03
CA TYR A 175 -20.25 -2.25 -7.81
C TYR A 175 -20.47 -0.82 -7.33
N PHE A 176 -19.39 -0.05 -7.18
CA PHE A 176 -19.48 1.39 -6.96
C PHE A 176 -18.30 2.13 -7.57
N GLU A 177 -18.51 3.42 -7.81
CA GLU A 177 -17.50 4.34 -8.31
C GLU A 177 -17.34 5.51 -7.34
N ARG A 178 -16.12 6.01 -7.21
CA ARG A 178 -15.82 7.23 -6.47
C ARG A 178 -14.98 8.16 -7.31
N THR A 179 -15.17 9.43 -7.05
CA THR A 179 -14.41 10.50 -7.69
C THR A 179 -13.95 11.46 -6.62
N TYR A 180 -12.65 11.68 -6.55
CA TYR A 180 -12.04 12.60 -5.60
C TYR A 180 -11.44 13.79 -6.34
N LEU A 181 -11.74 15.00 -5.89
CA LEU A 181 -11.14 16.24 -6.34
C LEU A 181 -10.01 16.63 -5.37
N ILE A 182 -8.83 16.89 -5.93
CA ILE A 182 -7.62 17.14 -5.17
C ILE A 182 -7.18 18.59 -5.36
N GLU A 183 -7.08 19.33 -4.27
CA GLU A 183 -6.44 20.63 -4.22
C GLU A 183 -5.07 20.45 -3.53
N SER A 184 -4.04 20.21 -4.34
CA SER A 184 -2.66 19.94 -3.90
C SER A 184 -1.91 21.17 -3.36
N ASN A 185 -2.62 22.12 -2.75
CA ASN A 185 -2.05 23.28 -2.05
C ASN A 185 -1.66 22.89 -0.62
N ASP A 186 -1.06 23.81 0.14
CA ASP A 186 -0.87 23.65 1.59
C ASP A 186 -1.90 24.53 2.32
N PRO A 187 -2.93 23.95 2.98
CA PRO A 187 -3.11 22.52 3.23
C PRO A 187 -3.72 21.76 2.05
N LEU A 188 -3.40 20.46 1.96
CA LEU A 188 -4.04 19.52 1.02
C LEU A 188 -5.53 19.42 1.36
N ILE A 189 -6.38 19.61 0.36
CA ILE A 189 -7.82 19.39 0.48
C ILE A 189 -8.25 18.29 -0.49
N ILE A 190 -9.04 17.34 0.01
CA ILE A 190 -9.66 16.29 -0.80
C ILE A 190 -11.16 16.34 -0.58
N ASN A 191 -11.92 16.44 -1.68
CA ASN A 191 -13.36 16.34 -1.68
C ASN A 191 -13.81 15.12 -2.49
N GLU A 192 -14.75 14.32 -1.97
CA GLU A 192 -15.42 13.26 -2.72
C GLU A 192 -16.67 13.85 -3.42
N CYS A 193 -16.82 13.56 -4.72
CA CYS A 193 -18.01 13.93 -5.48
C CYS A 193 -19.16 12.96 -5.18
N LEU A 194 -20.32 13.52 -4.88
CA LEU A 194 -21.54 12.77 -4.62
C LEU A 194 -22.38 12.63 -5.90
N GLY A 195 -23.18 11.57 -5.99
CA GLY A 195 -24.04 11.32 -7.16
C GLY A 195 -25.11 12.38 -7.43
N ASN A 196 -25.37 13.29 -6.48
CA ASN A 196 -26.29 14.42 -6.63
C ASN A 196 -25.61 15.70 -7.18
N GLY A 197 -24.34 15.63 -7.59
CA GLY A 197 -23.56 16.77 -8.07
C GLY A 197 -22.94 17.63 -6.97
N GLY A 198 -23.18 17.30 -5.69
CA GLY A 198 -22.50 17.90 -4.55
C GLY A 198 -21.11 17.30 -4.32
N ASN A 199 -20.37 17.88 -3.37
CA ASN A 199 -19.13 17.31 -2.86
C ASN A 199 -19.11 17.34 -1.33
N ILE A 200 -18.35 16.41 -0.75
CA ILE A 200 -18.08 16.38 0.69
C ILE A 200 -16.57 16.42 0.89
N ARG A 201 -16.11 17.27 1.80
CA ARG A 201 -14.70 17.29 2.19
C ARG A 201 -14.41 16.05 3.04
N ILE A 202 -13.43 15.25 2.61
CA ILE A 202 -12.99 14.06 3.33
C ILE A 202 -11.61 14.24 3.96
N TYR A 203 -10.84 15.25 3.52
CA TYR A 203 -9.56 15.58 4.12
C TYR A 203 -9.25 17.09 4.01
N PRO A 204 -8.72 17.73 5.06
CA PRO A 204 -8.68 17.21 6.44
C PRO A 204 -10.11 16.98 6.97
N THR A 205 -10.27 15.96 7.81
CA THR A 205 -11.50 15.68 8.56
C THR A 205 -11.71 16.67 9.70
#